data_AF-A0A972QGD5-F1
#
_entry.id   AF-A0A972QGD5-F1
#
_cell.length_a   1.000
_cell.length_b   1.000
_cell.length_c   1.000
_cell.angle_alpha   90.00
_cell.angle_beta   90.00
_cell.angle_gamma   90.00
#
_symmetry.space_group_name_H-M   'P 1'
#
loop_
_entity.id
_entity.type
_entity.pdbx_description
1 polymer ?
#
loop_
_entity_poly.entity_id
_entity_poly.type
_entity_poly.pdbx_seq_one_letter_code
_entity_poly.pdbx_strand_id
1 'polypeptide(L)' 'MRKRAILASSNTGDLVFDPFCGSGTTGVVCKKQNRKFVGIDNNIEYLNIAKKRLASTSNRNN' A
#
# COMPACT_ATOMS: atom_id res chain seq x y z
N MET A 1 4.63 1.24 6.68
CA MET A 1 4.66 2.74 6.75
C MET A 1 3.29 3.34 7.10
N ARG A 2 3.23 4.43 7.89
CA ARG A 2 1.96 5.09 8.25
C ARG A 2 1.56 6.17 7.24
N LYS A 3 0.25 6.48 7.16
CA LYS A 3 -0.31 7.48 6.23
C LYS A 3 0.39 8.84 6.25
N ARG A 4 0.72 9.38 7.44
CA ARG A 4 1.39 10.68 7.56
C ARG A 4 2.73 10.70 6.83
N ALA A 5 3.53 9.64 6.97
CA ALA A 5 4.82 9.53 6.30
C ALA A 5 4.65 9.46 4.77
N ILE A 6 3.67 8.71 4.26
CA ILE A 6 3.40 8.62 2.82
C ILE A 6 3.01 9.98 2.25
N LEU A 7 2.11 10.72 2.93
CA LEU A 7 1.64 12.01 2.43
C LEU A 7 2.69 13.12 2.53
N ALA A 8 3.57 13.07 3.55
CA ALA A 8 4.63 14.04 3.73
C ALA A 8 5.82 13.82 2.77
N SER A 9 5.97 12.61 2.23
CA SER A 9 7.14 12.21 1.45
C SER A 9 6.81 11.71 0.04
N SER A 10 5.56 11.86 -0.42
CA SER A 10 5.14 11.43 -1.76
C SER A 10 3.94 12.24 -2.26
N ASN A 11 3.92 12.46 -3.57
CA ASN A 11 2.82 13.06 -4.31
C ASN A 11 1.84 12.00 -4.82
N THR A 12 0.68 12.47 -5.29
CA THR A 12 -0.28 11.63 -6.01
C THR A 12 0.36 11.10 -7.29
N GLY A 13 0.18 9.81 -7.59
CA GLY A 13 0.77 9.14 -8.75
C GLY A 13 2.14 8.51 -8.51
N ASP A 14 2.86 8.95 -7.47
CA ASP A 14 4.19 8.41 -7.13
C ASP A 14 4.13 6.91 -6.80
N LEU A 15 5.27 6.24 -7.02
CA LEU A 15 5.48 4.86 -6.61
C LEU A 15 6.10 4.81 -5.22
N VAL A 16 5.43 4.13 -4.29
CA VAL A 16 5.95 3.85 -2.95
C VAL A 16 6.40 2.39 -2.88
N PHE A 17 7.65 2.18 -2.43
CA PHE A 17 8.23 0.86 -2.21
C PHE A 17 8.30 0.54 -0.71
N ASP A 18 7.89 -0.67 -0.31
CA ASP A 18 7.97 -1.16 1.07
C ASP A 18 8.51 -2.61 1.09
N PRO A 19 9.79 -2.83 1.46
CA PRO A 19 10.41 -4.16 1.45
C PRO A 19 9.99 -5.06 2.62
N PHE A 20 9.16 -4.56 3.55
CA PHE A 20 8.64 -5.32 4.69
C PHE A 20 7.13 -5.05 4.84
N CYS A 21 6.39 -5.28 3.75
CA CYS A 21 5.03 -4.77 3.62
C CYS A 21 4.02 -5.48 4.55
N GLY A 22 4.37 -6.65 5.09
CA GLY A 22 3.53 -7.47 5.96
C GLY A 22 2.14 -7.64 5.39
N SER A 23 1.13 -7.33 6.20
CA SER A 23 -0.29 -7.42 5.79
C SER A 23 -0.73 -6.35 4.78
N GLY A 24 0.18 -5.54 4.22
CA GLY A 24 -0.10 -4.63 3.11
C GLY A 24 -0.67 -3.25 3.49
N THR A 25 -0.52 -2.82 4.74
CA THR A 25 -1.08 -1.53 5.22
C THR A 25 -0.56 -0.33 4.41
N THR A 26 0.72 -0.31 4.06
CA THR A 26 1.30 0.74 3.20
C THR A 26 0.61 0.80 1.85
N GLY A 27 0.40 -0.35 1.20
CA GLY A 27 -0.27 -0.43 -0.09
C GLY A 27 -1.73 0.00 -0.04
N VAL A 28 -2.48 -0.37 1.00
CA VAL A 28 -3.87 0.09 1.20
C VAL A 28 -3.93 1.60 1.29
N VAL A 29 -3.01 2.23 2.02
CA VAL A 29 -2.96 3.69 2.11
C VAL A 29 -2.58 4.31 0.76
N CYS A 30 -1.60 3.76 0.05
CA CYS A 30 -1.21 4.24 -1.27
C CYS A 30 -2.39 4.21 -2.24
N LYS A 31 -3.11 3.09 -2.32
CA LYS A 31 -4.31 2.94 -3.17
C LYS A 31 -5.38 3.97 -2.84
N LYS A 32 -5.73 4.14 -1.55
CA LYS A 32 -6.70 5.15 -1.08
C LYS A 32 -6.27 6.60 -1.35
N GLN A 33 -4.99 6.85 -1.58
CA GLN A 33 -4.44 8.17 -1.80
C GLN A 33 -3.95 8.35 -3.25
N ASN A 34 -4.36 7.47 -4.17
CA ASN A 34 -3.98 7.51 -5.59
C ASN A 34 -2.45 7.49 -5.81
N ARG A 35 -1.72 6.69 -5.04
CA ARG A 35 -0.31 6.34 -5.26
C ARG A 35 -0.19 4.92 -5.79
N LYS A 36 0.87 4.65 -6.55
CA LYS A 36 1.27 3.29 -6.92
C LYS A 36 2.04 2.66 -5.75
N PHE A 37 2.04 1.34 -5.66
CA PHE A 37 2.68 0.61 -4.57
C PHE A 37 3.34 -0.67 -5.05
N VAL A 38 4.54 -0.94 -4.57
CA VAL A 38 5.22 -2.24 -4.66
C VAL A 38 5.65 -2.64 -3.26
N GLY A 39 5.29 -3.86 -2.85
CA GLY A 39 5.62 -4.40 -1.54
C GLY A 39 6.23 -5.78 -1.66
N ILE A 40 7.25 -6.05 -0.85
CA ILE A 40 7.86 -7.37 -0.68
C ILE A 40 7.71 -7.79 0.78
N ASP A 41 7.56 -9.08 1.01
CA ASP A 41 7.62 -9.69 2.33
C ASP A 41 8.04 -11.15 2.16
N ASN A 42 8.72 -11.73 3.14
CA ASN A 42 9.12 -13.14 3.09
C ASN A 42 8.01 -14.09 3.58
N ASN A 43 6.98 -13.57 4.23
CA ASN A 43 5.86 -14.36 4.73
C ASN A 43 4.71 -14.41 3.71
N ILE A 44 4.50 -15.60 3.12
CA ILE A 44 3.46 -15.83 2.11
C ILE A 44 2.04 -15.60 2.63
N GLU A 45 1.77 -15.89 3.90
CA GLU A 45 0.45 -15.67 4.53
C GLU A 45 0.13 -14.18 4.58
N TYR A 46 1.10 -13.36 4.98
CA TYR A 46 0.98 -11.90 4.96
C TYR A 46 0.80 -11.35 3.55
N LEU A 47 1.53 -11.87 2.56
CA LEU A 47 1.31 -11.49 1.16
C LEU A 47 -0.10 -11.82 0.68
N ASN A 48 -0.67 -12.96 1.08
CA ASN A 48 -2.04 -13.33 0.73
C ASN A 48 -3.07 -12.40 1.38
N ILE A 49 -2.86 -12.03 2.65
CA ILE A 49 -3.69 -11.04 3.35
C ILE A 49 -3.57 -9.67 2.66
N ALA A 50 -2.36 -9.24 2.33
CA ALA A 50 -2.09 -7.97 1.63
C ALA A 50 -2.82 -7.91 0.29
N LYS A 51 -2.72 -8.97 -0.53
CA LYS A 51 -3.44 -9.09 -1.82
C LYS A 51 -4.94 -8.95 -1.64
N LYS A 52 -5.54 -9.68 -0.68
CA LYS A 52 -6.98 -9.59 -0.38
C LYS A 52 -7.39 -8.18 0.02
N ARG A 53 -6.64 -7.53 0.91
CA ARG A 53 -6.90 -6.15 1.37
C ARG A 53 -6.75 -5.13 0.25
N LEU A 54 -5.76 -5.29 -0.62
CA LEU A 54 -5.56 -4.42 -1.79
C LEU A 54 -6.69 -4.58 -2.81
N ALA A 55 -7.19 -5.80 -3.03
CA ALA A 55 -8.31 -6.07 -3.90
C ALA A 55 -9.62 -5.47 -3.37
N SER A 56 -9.90 -5.59 -2.07
CA SER A 56 -11.11 -5.05 -1.45
C SER A 56 -11.08 -3.54 -1.16
N THR A 57 -9.93 -2.88 -1.36
CA THR A 57 -9.80 -1.44 -1.17
C THR A 57 -10.22 -0.69 -2.43
N SER A 58 -11.27 0.13 -2.36
CA SER A 58 -11.64 1.05 -3.44
C SER A 58 -10.72 2.26 -3.51
N ASN A 59 -10.48 2.78 -4.73
CA ASN A 59 -9.84 4.08 -4.92
C ASN A 59 -10.78 5.18 -4.42
N ARG A 60 -10.22 6.28 -3.93
CA ARG A 60 -10.98 7.43 -3.41
C ARG A 60 -11.66 8.26 -4.50
N ASN A 61 -11.63 7.81 -5.76
CA ASN A 61 -12.23 8.51 -6.88
C ASN A 61 -13.36 7.66 -7.45
N ASN A 62 -14.52 7.75 -6.80
CA ASN A 62 -15.84 7.64 -7.41
C ASN A 62 -16.72 8.68 -6.72
#